data_AF-A0A3A6MZ62-F1
#
_entry.id   AF-A0A3A6MZ62-F1
#
_cell.length_a   1.000
_cell.length_b   1.000
_cell.length_c   1.000
_cell.angle_alpha   90.00
_cell.angle_beta   90.00
_cell.angle_gamma   90.00
#
_symmetry.space_group_name_H-M   'P 1'
#
loop_
_entity.id
_entity.type
_entity.pdbx_description
1 polymer ?
#
loop_
_entity_poly.entity_id
_entity_poly.type
_entity_poly.pdbx_seq_one_letter_code
_entity_poly.pdbx_strand_id
1 'polypeptide(L)'
;MTRNRRSVWEVNTEPFPGAHFAVFPRQLVELCVKASTSLKACPVCCAPWERAVEKNRFFESGSGKSGKLPVGKHGPKLQGGGQTVDIRRGPVVHTTTVGFLPTCQCPDNDGSGRAVVLDPFGGAGTTTLVAMSLDRDSVYIDLSPDYAKTALERCGFTEGKLFDEHTWKVVHPDSASDAPAVPGG
;
A
#
# COMPACT_ATOMS: atom_id res chain seq x y z
N MET A 1 16.07 11.14 -7.90
CA MET A 1 14.90 10.34 -8.30
C MET A 1 15.11 8.90 -7.84
N THR A 2 14.31 8.41 -6.90
CA THR A 2 14.50 7.07 -6.32
C THR A 2 13.67 6.06 -7.09
N ARG A 3 14.28 4.94 -7.50
CA ARG A 3 13.60 3.85 -8.20
C ARG A 3 12.49 3.25 -7.32
N ASN A 4 11.37 2.81 -7.92
CA ASN A 4 10.37 2.02 -7.18
C ASN A 4 11.02 0.83 -6.48
N ARG A 5 10.65 0.61 -5.22
CA ARG A 5 11.12 -0.52 -4.42
C ARG A 5 10.69 -1.84 -5.08
N ARG A 6 11.59 -2.83 -5.08
CA ARG A 6 11.38 -4.17 -5.64
C ARG A 6 10.86 -5.13 -4.57
N SER A 7 10.87 -6.44 -4.82
CA SER A 7 10.35 -7.47 -3.91
C SER A 7 11.29 -7.89 -2.77
N VAL A 8 12.55 -7.44 -2.77
CA VAL A 8 13.54 -7.75 -1.72
C VAL A 8 13.95 -6.46 -1.03
N TRP A 9 13.82 -6.41 0.30
CA TRP A 9 14.12 -5.26 1.14
C TRP A 9 15.15 -5.63 2.20
N GLU A 10 16.16 -4.79 2.38
CA GLU A 10 17.09 -4.88 3.51
C GLU A 10 16.53 -4.04 4.65
N VAL A 11 16.16 -4.70 5.75
CA VAL A 11 15.62 -4.07 6.96
C VAL A 11 16.39 -4.61 8.16
N ASN A 12 17.03 -3.71 8.91
CA ASN A 12 17.79 -4.09 10.10
C ASN A 12 16.86 -4.41 11.28
N THR A 13 17.33 -5.24 12.20
CA THR A 13 16.64 -5.48 13.47
C THR A 13 16.63 -4.21 14.32
N GLU A 14 15.58 -4.06 15.12
CA GLU A 14 15.42 -2.93 16.04
C GLU A 14 15.19 -3.48 17.45
N PRO A 15 15.93 -3.02 18.48
CA PRO A 15 15.74 -3.50 19.84
C PRO A 15 14.40 -3.01 20.40
N PHE A 16 13.76 -3.86 21.20
CA PHE A 16 12.54 -3.52 21.92
C PHE A 16 12.68 -3.91 23.40
N PRO A 17 12.53 -2.97 24.35
CA PRO A 17 12.81 -3.20 25.76
C PRO A 17 11.68 -3.92 26.52
N GLY A 18 10.53 -4.16 25.90
CA GLY A 18 9.41 -4.88 26.52
C GLY A 18 9.57 -6.40 26.47
N ALA A 19 8.85 -7.12 27.33
CA ALA A 19 8.86 -8.57 27.39
C ALA A 19 8.01 -9.20 26.26
N HIS A 20 8.53 -9.27 25.02
CA HIS A 20 7.71 -9.72 23.89
C HIS A 20 8.44 -10.59 22.86
N PHE A 21 7.70 -11.56 22.30
CA PHE A 21 8.18 -12.56 21.35
C PHE A 21 7.90 -12.22 19.87
N ALA A 22 7.06 -11.21 19.59
CA ALA A 22 6.54 -10.94 18.24
C ALA A 22 6.59 -9.45 17.85
N VAL A 23 7.75 -8.81 18.02
CA VAL A 23 7.99 -7.45 17.52
C VAL A 23 8.77 -7.49 16.22
N PHE A 24 8.36 -6.67 15.25
CA PHE A 24 9.10 -6.40 14.02
C PHE A 24 9.67 -4.97 14.01
N PRO A 25 10.74 -4.71 13.24
CA PRO A 25 11.30 -3.37 13.10
C PRO A 25 10.29 -2.38 12.51
N ARG A 26 10.27 -1.13 13.01
CA ARG A 26 9.35 -0.09 12.52
C ARG A 26 9.50 0.17 11.03
N GLN A 27 10.74 0.12 10.54
CA GLN A 27 11.04 0.34 9.13
C GLN A 27 10.27 -0.64 8.23
N LEU A 28 10.15 -1.92 8.62
CA LEU A 28 9.41 -2.90 7.82
C LEU A 28 7.95 -2.45 7.60
N VAL A 29 7.28 -2.02 8.67
CA VAL A 29 5.89 -1.58 8.55
C VAL A 29 5.76 -0.26 7.84
N GLU A 30 6.71 0.65 8.01
CA GLU A 30 6.71 1.91 7.27
C GLU A 30 6.75 1.65 5.74
N LEU A 31 7.52 0.65 5.30
CA LEU A 31 7.51 0.20 3.90
C LEU A 31 6.13 -0.29 3.48
N CYS A 32 5.53 -1.18 4.26
CA CYS A 32 4.24 -1.78 3.97
C CYS A 32 3.13 -0.72 3.90
N VAL A 33 3.02 0.15 4.90
CA VAL A 33 1.99 1.20 4.97
C VAL A 33 2.14 2.18 3.82
N LYS A 34 3.35 2.61 3.48
CA LYS A 34 3.59 3.50 2.32
C LYS A 34 3.24 2.85 0.98
N ALA A 35 3.35 1.53 0.89
CA ALA A 35 3.03 0.77 -0.32
C ALA A 35 1.52 0.50 -0.46
N SER A 36 0.81 0.30 0.66
CA SER A 36 -0.60 -0.10 0.68
C SER A 36 -1.58 1.06 0.86
N THR A 37 -1.12 2.21 1.34
CA THR A 37 -1.99 3.37 1.61
C THR A 37 -1.73 4.54 0.66
N SER A 38 -2.75 5.37 0.47
CA SER A 38 -2.60 6.67 -0.20
C SER A 38 -2.27 7.77 0.81
N LEU A 39 -1.73 8.88 0.30
CA LEU A 39 -1.54 10.10 1.08
C LEU A 39 -2.85 10.87 1.30
N LYS A 40 -3.87 10.61 0.49
CA LYS A 40 -5.20 11.22 0.60
C LYS A 40 -6.27 10.14 0.60
N ALA A 41 -7.33 10.34 1.36
CA ALA A 41 -8.50 9.49 1.33
C ALA A 41 -9.78 10.34 1.44
N CYS A 42 -10.90 9.75 1.06
CA CYS A 42 -12.20 10.36 1.28
C CYS A 42 -12.52 10.41 2.78
N PRO A 43 -12.91 11.56 3.37
CA PRO A 43 -13.29 11.65 4.78
C PRO A 43 -14.61 10.93 5.08
N VAL A 44 -15.43 10.64 4.07
CA VAL A 44 -16.74 10.01 4.24
C VAL A 44 -16.67 8.48 4.23
N CYS A 45 -15.97 7.90 3.24
CA CYS A 45 -15.94 6.45 3.04
C CYS A 45 -14.53 5.84 3.13
N CYS A 46 -13.52 6.63 3.45
CA CYS A 46 -12.11 6.23 3.57
C CYS A 46 -11.49 5.68 2.28
N ALA A 47 -12.18 5.79 1.13
CA ALA A 47 -11.64 5.34 -0.16
C ALA A 47 -10.34 6.09 -0.47
N PRO A 48 -9.23 5.37 -0.75
CA PRO A 48 -7.95 6.00 -1.00
C PRO A 48 -7.96 6.72 -2.34
N TRP A 49 -7.41 7.93 -2.40
CA TRP A 49 -7.22 8.62 -3.66
C TRP A 49 -6.11 7.92 -4.46
N GLU A 50 -6.29 7.81 -5.77
CA GLU A 50 -5.28 7.23 -6.64
C GLU A 50 -4.20 8.26 -6.98
N ARG A 51 -2.99 7.77 -7.21
CA ARG A 51 -1.84 8.61 -7.56
C ARG A 51 -1.92 8.98 -9.05
N ALA A 52 -2.13 10.26 -9.35
CA ALA A 52 -2.01 10.77 -10.70
C ALA A 52 -0.53 10.88 -11.09
N VAL A 53 -0.15 10.24 -12.19
CA VAL A 53 1.23 10.19 -12.67
C VAL A 53 1.35 10.61 -14.12
N GLU A 54 2.39 11.38 -14.42
CA GLU A 54 2.83 11.63 -15.79
C GLU A 54 3.98 10.68 -16.13
N LYS A 55 3.92 10.08 -17.33
CA LYS A 55 4.92 9.14 -17.83
C LYS A 55 5.61 9.71 -19.06
N ASN A 56 6.87 10.09 -18.91
CA ASN A 56 7.70 10.58 -20.00
C ASN A 56 8.64 9.48 -20.47
N ARG A 57 8.67 9.22 -21.78
CA ARG A 57 9.57 8.24 -22.39
C ARG A 57 10.76 8.95 -23.00
N PHE A 58 11.94 8.71 -22.45
CA PHE A 58 13.19 9.25 -22.95
C PHE A 58 14.00 8.16 -23.63
N PHE A 59 14.73 8.54 -24.67
CA PHE A 59 15.76 7.68 -25.27
C PHE A 59 17.13 8.09 -24.70
N GLU A 60 17.33 7.86 -23.40
CA GLU A 60 18.61 8.11 -22.73
C GLU A 60 19.60 7.01 -23.10
N SER A 61 20.28 7.16 -24.24
CA SER A 61 21.51 6.43 -24.52
C SER A 61 22.69 7.32 -24.12
N GLY A 62 23.45 6.87 -23.12
CA GLY A 62 24.50 7.67 -22.52
C GLY A 62 25.56 6.84 -21.81
N SER A 63 26.17 5.88 -22.51
CA SER A 63 27.52 5.43 -22.18
C SER A 63 28.46 5.80 -23.32
N GLY A 64 29.04 7.00 -23.23
CA GLY A 64 30.27 7.39 -23.90
C GLY A 64 30.14 8.01 -25.30
N LYS A 65 30.35 9.33 -25.35
CA LYS A 65 30.78 10.14 -26.51
C LYS A 65 29.87 10.20 -27.74
N SER A 66 29.51 11.44 -28.06
CA SER A 66 29.11 11.96 -29.36
C SER A 66 27.65 11.74 -29.74
N GLY A 67 26.89 12.84 -29.80
CA GLY A 67 25.53 12.91 -30.31
C GLY A 67 25.40 12.41 -31.74
N LYS A 68 25.28 11.10 -31.90
CA LYS A 68 24.92 10.46 -33.16
C LYS A 68 23.53 9.85 -33.01
N LEU A 69 22.67 10.13 -33.99
CA LEU A 69 21.42 9.41 -34.17
C LEU A 69 21.69 7.90 -34.24
N PRO A 70 20.81 7.04 -33.73
CA PRO A 70 20.99 5.60 -33.80
C PRO A 70 21.03 5.16 -35.27
N VAL A 71 22.23 4.95 -35.79
CA VAL A 71 22.44 4.35 -37.11
C VAL A 71 22.40 2.84 -36.91
N GLY A 72 21.53 2.16 -37.64
CA GLY A 72 21.49 0.69 -37.68
C GLY A 72 22.87 0.12 -38.03
N LYS A 73 23.10 -1.14 -37.68
CA LYS A 73 24.39 -1.84 -37.84
C LYS A 73 24.96 -1.77 -39.27
N HIS A 74 24.12 -1.45 -40.26
CA HIS A 74 24.47 -1.16 -41.64
C HIS A 74 23.59 0.01 -42.15
N GLY A 75 24.11 1.25 -42.23
CA GLY A 75 23.35 2.33 -42.90
C GLY A 75 23.16 2.03 -44.41
N PRO A 76 22.46 2.85 -45.21
CA PRO A 76 21.49 3.90 -44.92
C PRO A 76 20.04 3.48 -45.27
N LYS A 77 19.07 4.26 -44.78
CA LYS A 77 17.59 4.17 -44.92
C LYS A 77 16.85 3.38 -43.83
N LEU A 78 16.06 4.12 -43.04
CA LEU A 78 14.85 3.59 -42.43
C LEU A 78 13.87 3.30 -43.57
N GLN A 79 13.83 2.05 -44.04
CA GLN A 79 12.70 1.55 -44.82
C GLN A 79 11.87 0.68 -43.87
N GLY A 80 10.63 1.09 -43.67
CA GLY A 80 9.73 0.54 -42.67
C GLY A 80 9.39 -0.94 -42.89
N GLY A 81 9.11 -1.62 -41.77
CA GLY A 81 8.55 -2.97 -41.76
C GLY A 81 9.13 -3.82 -40.63
N GLY A 82 8.56 -3.70 -39.43
CA GLY A 82 8.88 -4.54 -38.26
C GLY A 82 9.88 -3.89 -37.32
N GLN A 83 9.40 -3.37 -36.18
CA GLN A 83 10.25 -2.80 -35.15
C GLN A 83 11.02 -3.89 -34.40
N THR A 84 12.11 -4.39 -34.99
CA THR A 84 13.19 -5.04 -34.25
C THR A 84 14.11 -3.94 -33.70
N VAL A 85 13.57 -3.16 -32.76
CA VAL A 85 14.40 -2.24 -31.98
C VAL A 85 15.39 -3.09 -31.18
N ASP A 86 16.69 -2.80 -31.30
CA ASP A 86 17.74 -3.43 -30.50
C ASP A 86 17.39 -3.24 -29.02
N ILE A 87 16.93 -4.32 -28.38
CA ILE A 87 16.40 -4.36 -26.99
C ILE A 87 17.45 -3.88 -25.97
N ARG A 88 18.73 -3.77 -26.36
CA ARG A 88 19.80 -3.24 -25.50
C ARG A 88 19.73 -1.72 -25.30
N ARG A 89 18.84 -1.00 -26.01
CA ARG A 89 18.74 0.48 -25.99
C ARG A 89 17.29 0.98 -26.03
N GLY A 90 16.40 0.32 -25.27
CA GLY A 90 14.99 0.69 -25.16
C GLY A 90 14.76 2.03 -24.44
N PRO A 91 13.61 2.69 -24.67
CA PRO A 91 13.26 3.94 -24.01
C PRO A 91 13.17 3.76 -22.48
N VAL A 92 13.75 4.69 -21.74
CA VAL A 92 13.59 4.81 -20.29
C VAL A 92 12.29 5.56 -20.00
N VAL A 93 11.42 4.95 -19.18
CA VAL A 93 10.19 5.61 -18.70
C VAL A 93 10.51 6.32 -17.39
N HIS A 94 10.32 7.62 -17.35
CA HIS A 94 10.28 8.41 -16.13
C HIS A 94 8.83 8.67 -15.73
N THR A 95 8.49 8.28 -14.50
CA THR A 95 7.16 8.47 -13.93
C THR A 95 7.26 9.50 -12.81
N THR A 96 6.56 10.62 -12.97
CA THR A 96 6.48 11.68 -11.95
C THR A 96 5.07 11.68 -11.36
N THR A 97 4.96 11.74 -10.04
CA THR A 97 3.66 11.98 -9.39
C THR A 97 3.31 13.45 -9.53
N VAL A 98 2.16 13.74 -10.16
CA VAL A 98 1.67 15.11 -10.36
C VAL A 98 0.52 15.47 -9.43
N GLY A 99 -0.10 14.49 -8.79
CA GLY A 99 -1.16 14.73 -7.82
C GLY A 99 -1.83 13.45 -7.37
N PHE A 100 -3.03 13.61 -6.81
CA PHE A 100 -3.89 12.53 -6.38
C PHE A 100 -5.32 12.85 -6.83
N LEU A 101 -6.07 11.83 -7.24
CA LEU A 101 -7.45 11.96 -7.70
C LEU A 101 -8.38 11.07 -6.87
N PRO A 102 -9.61 11.53 -6.60
CA PRO A 102 -10.59 10.74 -5.85
C PRO A 102 -10.97 9.47 -6.61
N THR A 103 -11.13 8.36 -5.88
CA THR A 103 -11.60 7.08 -6.43
C THR A 103 -13.07 6.79 -6.13
N CYS A 104 -13.74 7.70 -5.42
CA CYS A 104 -15.16 7.63 -5.08
C CYS A 104 -15.86 8.97 -5.38
N GLN A 105 -17.19 8.93 -5.40
CA GLN A 105 -18.05 10.05 -5.78
C GLN A 105 -18.76 10.70 -4.58
N CYS A 106 -18.22 10.55 -3.37
CA CYS A 106 -18.81 11.15 -2.18
C CYS A 106 -18.86 12.69 -2.34
N PRO A 107 -19.98 13.35 -2.03
CA PRO A 107 -20.15 14.80 -2.22
C PRO A 107 -19.07 15.65 -1.51
N ASP A 108 -18.70 15.25 -0.29
CA ASP A 108 -17.73 15.98 0.55
C ASP A 108 -16.31 15.36 0.49
N ASN A 109 -15.94 14.80 -0.65
CA ASN A 109 -14.61 14.23 -0.85
C ASN A 109 -13.56 15.30 -1.20
N ASP A 110 -13.07 16.01 -0.19
CA ASP A 110 -11.98 16.98 -0.31
C ASP A 110 -10.58 16.37 -0.16
N GLY A 111 -10.51 15.06 0.12
CA GLY A 111 -9.26 14.34 0.34
C GLY A 111 -8.61 14.58 1.70
N SER A 112 -9.33 15.18 2.66
CA SER A 112 -8.89 15.39 4.05
C SER A 112 -8.95 14.12 4.92
N GLY A 113 -9.60 13.07 4.42
CA GLY A 113 -9.64 11.78 5.09
C GLY A 113 -8.28 11.10 5.14
N ARG A 114 -8.12 10.21 6.11
CA ARG A 114 -6.92 9.38 6.27
C ARG A 114 -7.21 7.94 5.84
N ALA A 115 -6.21 7.28 5.26
CA ALA A 115 -6.33 5.84 5.05
C ALA A 115 -6.32 5.11 6.39
N VAL A 116 -7.05 4.00 6.46
CA VAL A 116 -7.17 3.17 7.67
C VAL A 116 -6.33 1.90 7.50
N VAL A 117 -5.45 1.62 8.46
CA VAL A 117 -4.62 0.42 8.50
C VAL A 117 -5.19 -0.58 9.50
N LEU A 118 -5.57 -1.77 9.06
CA LEU A 118 -5.99 -2.86 9.95
C LEU A 118 -4.78 -3.72 10.32
N ASP A 119 -4.58 -3.95 11.61
CA ASP A 119 -3.68 -4.97 12.13
C ASP A 119 -4.45 -5.94 13.04
N PRO A 120 -4.80 -7.15 12.56
CA PRO A 120 -5.56 -8.13 13.33
C PRO A 120 -4.70 -8.89 14.36
N PHE A 121 -3.38 -8.68 14.36
CA PHE A 121 -2.40 -9.30 15.26
C PHE A 121 -1.43 -8.23 15.77
N GLY A 122 -1.99 -7.20 16.39
CA GLY A 122 -1.29 -5.94 16.64
C GLY A 122 -0.10 -6.03 17.59
N GLY A 123 -0.03 -7.06 18.43
CA GLY A 123 1.10 -7.35 19.31
C GLY A 123 1.48 -6.13 20.16
N ALA A 124 2.72 -5.68 20.07
CA ALA A 124 3.15 -4.52 20.85
C ALA A 124 2.60 -3.17 20.33
N GLY A 125 1.78 -3.13 19.29
CA GLY A 125 1.21 -1.90 18.71
C GLY A 125 2.11 -1.18 17.71
N THR A 126 3.13 -1.85 17.17
CA THR A 126 4.09 -1.23 16.24
C THR A 126 3.41 -0.71 14.96
N THR A 127 2.41 -1.42 14.43
CA THR A 127 1.68 -0.99 13.23
C THR A 127 0.91 0.30 13.45
N THR A 128 0.20 0.40 14.58
CA THR A 128 -0.51 1.61 14.98
C THR A 128 0.44 2.80 15.09
N LEU A 129 1.57 2.64 15.79
CA LEU A 129 2.55 3.72 15.93
C LEU A 129 3.08 4.22 14.58
N VAL A 130 3.36 3.29 13.67
CA VAL A 130 3.81 3.65 12.32
C VAL A 130 2.70 4.33 11.52
N ALA A 131 1.47 3.82 11.56
CA ALA A 131 0.32 4.44 10.91
C ALA A 131 0.13 5.88 11.40
N MET A 132 0.14 6.10 12.72
CA MET A 132 0.07 7.44 13.33
C MET A 132 1.20 8.36 12.85
N SER A 133 2.44 7.87 12.84
CA SER A 133 3.60 8.65 12.39
C SER A 133 3.52 9.07 10.91
N LEU A 134 2.75 8.34 10.11
CA LEU A 134 2.51 8.61 8.71
C LEU A 134 1.23 9.38 8.45
N ASP A 135 0.51 9.82 9.48
CA ASP A 135 -0.81 10.49 9.41
C ASP A 135 -1.90 9.57 8.83
N ARG A 136 -1.95 8.33 9.30
CA ARG A 136 -2.97 7.32 8.96
C ARG A 136 -3.72 6.89 10.20
N ASP A 137 -5.00 6.55 10.03
CA ASP A 137 -5.77 5.91 11.07
C ASP A 137 -5.43 4.42 11.13
N SER A 138 -5.72 3.77 12.26
CA SER A 138 -5.53 2.33 12.38
C SER A 138 -6.60 1.66 13.22
N VAL A 139 -6.86 0.40 12.90
CA VAL A 139 -7.66 -0.52 13.70
C VAL A 139 -6.72 -1.60 14.22
N TYR A 140 -6.59 -1.68 15.54
CA TYR A 140 -5.73 -2.63 16.23
C TYR A 140 -6.59 -3.72 16.87
N ILE A 141 -6.22 -4.98 16.67
CA ILE A 141 -6.83 -6.12 17.37
C ILE A 141 -5.71 -7.03 17.87
N ASP A 142 -5.81 -7.46 19.12
CA ASP A 142 -4.98 -8.53 19.67
C ASP A 142 -5.77 -9.30 20.72
N LEU A 143 -5.55 -10.61 20.78
CA LEU A 143 -6.21 -11.49 21.75
C LEU A 143 -5.55 -11.44 23.13
N SER A 144 -4.25 -11.16 23.19
CA SER A 144 -3.51 -11.12 24.45
C SER A 144 -3.80 -9.82 25.20
N PRO A 145 -4.30 -9.91 26.46
CA PRO A 145 -4.49 -8.74 27.30
C PRO A 145 -3.19 -7.96 27.56
N ASP A 146 -2.06 -8.66 27.65
CA ASP A 146 -0.75 -8.04 27.90
C ASP A 146 -0.28 -7.21 26.69
N TYR A 147 -0.52 -7.70 25.47
CA TYR A 147 -0.27 -6.95 24.24
C TYR A 147 -1.20 -5.75 24.13
N ALA A 148 -2.51 -5.94 24.38
CA ALA A 148 -3.46 -4.84 24.39
C ALA A 148 -3.06 -3.73 25.37
N LYS A 149 -2.66 -4.08 26.61
CA LYS A 149 -2.16 -3.12 27.60
C LYS A 149 -0.91 -2.38 27.11
N THR A 150 0.06 -3.11 26.55
CA THR A 150 1.28 -2.52 25.98
C THR A 150 0.95 -1.56 24.84
N ALA A 151 0.02 -1.92 23.96
CA ALA A 151 -0.41 -1.07 22.85
C ALA A 151 -1.15 0.18 23.34
N LEU A 152 -2.01 0.08 24.36
CA LEU A 152 -2.69 1.22 24.99
C LEU A 152 -1.67 2.22 25.54
N GLU A 153 -0.70 1.76 26.32
CA GLU A 153 0.37 2.59 26.91
C GLU A 153 1.22 3.29 25.84
N ARG A 154 1.52 2.59 24.73
CA ARG A 154 2.38 3.11 23.66
C ARG A 154 1.66 4.05 22.70
N CYS A 155 0.44 3.71 22.31
CA CYS A 155 -0.28 4.39 21.24
C CYS A 155 -1.20 5.50 21.75
N GLY A 156 -1.43 5.58 23.06
CA GLY A 156 -2.26 6.61 23.66
C GLY A 156 -3.74 6.47 23.28
N PHE A 157 -4.20 5.24 23.04
CA PHE A 157 -5.61 4.98 22.80
C PHE A 157 -6.43 5.40 24.02
N THR A 158 -7.58 6.03 23.76
CA THR A 158 -8.58 6.27 24.81
C THR A 158 -9.38 4.99 25.02
N GLU A 159 -9.49 4.54 26.28
CA GLU A 159 -10.35 3.40 26.61
C GLU A 159 -11.83 3.75 26.39
N GLY A 160 -12.54 2.86 25.71
CA GLY A 160 -13.96 2.98 25.44
C GLY A 160 -14.52 1.63 24.99
N LYS A 161 -15.81 1.41 25.22
CA LYS A 161 -16.51 0.24 24.69
C LYS A 161 -16.89 0.55 23.24
N LEU A 162 -16.29 -0.18 22.29
CA LEU A 162 -16.61 -0.02 20.87
C LEU A 162 -18.05 -0.44 20.56
N PHE A 163 -18.60 -1.36 21.35
CA PHE A 163 -19.94 -1.88 21.23
C PHE A 163 -20.51 -2.09 22.64
N ASP A 164 -21.44 -1.24 23.06
CA ASP A 164 -22.17 -1.43 24.31
C ASP A 164 -23.25 -2.52 24.17
N GLU A 165 -23.77 -2.69 22.95
CA GLU A 165 -24.75 -3.70 22.58
C GLU A 165 -24.34 -4.38 21.27
N HIS A 166 -24.39 -5.71 21.24
CA HIS A 166 -24.06 -6.48 20.04
C HIS A 166 -24.83 -7.80 20.05
N THR A 167 -25.31 -8.18 18.87
CA THR A 167 -25.97 -9.46 18.59
C THR A 167 -25.04 -10.32 17.74
N TRP A 168 -24.78 -11.55 18.17
CA TRP A 168 -24.00 -12.52 17.41
C TRP A 168 -24.79 -13.80 17.22
N LYS A 169 -24.51 -14.52 16.13
CA LYS A 169 -25.02 -15.86 15.86
C LYS A 169 -23.85 -16.75 15.48
N VAL A 170 -23.63 -17.82 16.22
CA VAL A 170 -22.70 -18.87 15.81
C VAL A 170 -23.40 -19.69 14.73
N VAL A 171 -22.82 -19.72 13.54
CA VAL A 171 -23.27 -20.57 12.43
C VAL A 171 -22.34 -21.77 12.39
N HIS A 172 -22.86 -22.94 12.76
CA HIS A 172 -22.15 -24.19 12.55
C HIS A 172 -22.34 -24.63 11.09
N PRO A 173 -21.27 -25.06 10.40
CA PRO A 173 -21.36 -25.48 9.00
C PRO A 173 -22.26 -26.71 8.79
N ASP A 174 -22.50 -27.51 9.84
CA ASP A 174 -23.27 -28.75 9.76
C ASP A 174 -24.79 -28.57 9.82
N SER A 175 -25.28 -27.32 9.94
CA SER A 175 -26.73 -27.02 10.02
C SER A 175 -27.26 -26.22 8.83
N ALA A 176 -26.66 -26.36 7.65
CA ALA A 176 -27.21 -25.82 6.41
C ALA A 176 -28.31 -26.76 5.85
N SER A 177 -29.49 -26.74 6.48
CA SER A 177 -30.71 -27.35 5.91
C SER A 177 -31.70 -26.31 5.39
N ASP A 178 -31.24 -25.12 5.01
CA ASP A 178 -32.08 -24.08 4.39
C ASP A 178 -31.40 -23.53 3.13
N ALA A 179 -31.28 -24.38 2.10
CA ALA A 179 -31.12 -23.90 0.74
C ALA A 179 -32.51 -23.64 0.15
N PRO A 180 -32.82 -22.43 -0.38
CA PRO A 180 -34.08 -22.19 -1.06
C PRO A 180 -34.16 -23.10 -2.31
N ALA A 181 -35.30 -23.77 -2.47
CA ALA A 181 -35.58 -24.63 -3.63
C ALA A 181 -35.42 -23.83 -4.92
N VAL A 182 -34.51 -24.28 -5.79
CA VAL A 182 -34.37 -23.77 -7.16
C VAL A 182 -35.56 -24.32 -7.97
N PRO A 183 -36.39 -23.48 -8.61
CA PRO A 183 -37.45 -23.96 -9.48
C PRO A 183 -36.82 -24.56 -10.73
N GLY A 184 -37.13 -25.84 -11.00
CA GLY A 184 -36.63 -26.58 -12.15
C GLY A 184 -37.12 -26.00 -13.48
N GLY A 185 -36.21 -25.93 -14.45
CA GLY A 185 -36.50 -25.79 -15.87
C GLY A 185 -36.31 -27.12 -16.59
#